data_AF-A0A6V8Q4Q7-F1
#
_entry.id   AF-A0A6V8Q4Q7-F1
#
_cell.length_a   1.000
_cell.length_b   1.000
_cell.length_c   1.000
_cell.angle_alpha   90.00
_cell.angle_beta   90.00
_cell.angle_gamma   90.00
#
_symmetry.space_group_name_H-M   'P 1'
#
loop_
_entity.id
_entity.type
_entity.pdbx_description
1 polymer ?
#
loop_
_entity_poly.entity_id
_entity_poly.type
_entity_poly.pdbx_seq_one_letter_code
_entity_poly.pdbx_strand_id
1 'polypeptide(L)' 'KGIAHAPRRTTSHENCVIFKGVSFMENVVDFHGNPPTPEQMEQALAELEGAVMA' A
#
# COMPACT_ATOMS: atom_id res chain seq x y z
N LYS A 1 -0.58 -6.31 48.34
CA LYS A 1 0.02 -5.25 47.49
C LYS A 1 0.61 -5.92 46.27
N GLY A 2 0.00 -5.78 45.10
CA GLY A 2 0.51 -6.33 43.84
C GLY A 2 0.36 -5.27 42.77
N ILE A 3 1.49 -4.82 42.21
CA ILE A 3 1.50 -3.93 41.05
C ILE A 3 1.32 -4.79 39.82
N ALA A 4 0.14 -4.72 39.21
CA ALA A 4 -0.10 -5.36 37.92
C ALA A 4 0.77 -4.70 36.85
N HIS A 5 1.52 -5.49 36.08
CA HIS A 5 2.33 -5.00 34.97
C HIS A 5 1.41 -4.65 33.80
N ALA A 6 1.32 -3.38 33.44
CA ALA A 6 0.58 -2.94 32.25
C ALA A 6 1.33 -3.37 30.98
N PRO A 7 0.63 -3.81 29.92
CA PRO A 7 1.27 -4.24 28.68
C PRO A 7 2.04 -3.09 28.02
N ARG A 8 3.25 -3.38 27.53
CA ARG A 8 4.13 -2.41 26.86
C ARG A 8 3.55 -2.05 25.49
N ARG A 9 3.33 -0.76 25.21
CA ARG A 9 3.00 -0.32 23.84
C ARG A 9 4.22 -0.53 22.95
N THR A 10 4.01 -1.20 21.81
CA THR A 10 4.98 -1.34 20.74
C THR A 10 4.45 -0.63 19.50
N THR A 11 5.28 0.14 18.82
CA THR A 11 5.01 0.69 17.49
C THR A 11 5.81 -0.10 16.46
N SER A 12 5.15 -0.62 15.42
CA SER A 12 5.83 -1.16 14.25
C SER A 12 6.24 -0.02 13.33
N HIS A 13 7.45 -0.09 12.80
CA HIS A 13 7.89 0.75 11.69
C HIS A 13 8.05 -0.16 10.48
N GLU A 14 7.18 0.04 9.50
CA GLU A 14 7.13 -0.71 8.26
C GLU A 14 7.56 0.23 7.14
N ASN A 15 8.42 -0.24 6.23
CA ASN A 15 8.71 0.50 5.01
C ASN A 15 7.62 0.21 3.98
N CYS A 16 6.89 1.25 3.58
CA CYS A 16 5.87 1.17 2.53
C CYS A 16 6.33 1.91 1.28
N VAL A 17 6.01 1.35 0.11
CA VAL A 17 6.12 2.03 -1.17
C VAL A 17 4.74 2.52 -1.56
N ILE A 18 4.61 3.81 -1.90
CA ILE A 18 3.34 4.37 -2.36
C ILE A 18 2.92 3.70 -3.68
N PHE A 19 1.63 3.38 -3.79
CA PHE A 19 1.02 2.75 -4.97
C PHE A 19 1.72 1.46 -5.42
N LYS A 20 2.25 0.69 -4.45
CA LYS A 20 2.89 -0.60 -4.70
C LYS A 20 1.97 -1.53 -5.50
N GLY A 21 2.48 -2.10 -6.59
CA GLY A 21 1.77 -3.10 -7.40
C GLY A 21 1.15 -2.57 -8.70
N VAL A 22 1.21 -1.27 -8.96
CA VAL A 22 0.84 -0.69 -10.27
C VAL A 22 2.06 0.04 -10.82
N SER A 23 2.62 -0.48 -11.91
CA SER A 23 3.96 -0.13 -12.40
C SER A 23 4.14 1.36 -12.71
N PHE A 24 3.11 2.02 -13.25
CA PHE A 24 3.14 3.44 -13.59
C PHE A 24 2.79 4.36 -12.42
N MET A 25 2.30 3.83 -11.30
CA MET A 25 1.99 4.60 -10.08
C MET A 25 3.02 4.38 -8.97
N GLU A 26 3.76 3.27 -8.99
CA GLU A 26 4.65 2.87 -7.91
C GLU A 26 5.75 3.91 -7.65
N ASN A 27 5.84 4.38 -6.41
CA ASN A 27 6.78 5.42 -5.98
C ASN A 27 6.60 6.78 -6.68
N VAL A 28 5.41 7.06 -7.23
CA VAL A 28 5.06 8.34 -7.88
C VAL A 28 4.09 9.15 -7.01
N VAL A 29 4.51 10.33 -6.57
CA VAL A 29 3.74 11.18 -5.63
C VAL A 29 2.50 11.80 -6.27
N ASP A 30 2.51 12.03 -7.59
CA ASP A 30 1.45 12.74 -8.31
C ASP A 30 0.09 12.03 -8.28
N PHE A 31 0.06 10.73 -7.98
CA PHE A 31 -1.18 9.98 -7.82
C PHE A 31 -1.80 10.09 -6.42
N HIS A 32 -1.16 10.82 -5.49
CA HIS A 32 -1.72 11.05 -4.15
C HIS A 32 -2.93 11.98 -4.22
N GLY A 33 -4.13 11.39 -4.07
CA GLY A 33 -5.39 12.12 -4.15
C GLY A 33 -5.88 12.39 -5.58
N ASN A 34 -5.16 11.91 -6.60
CA ASN A 34 -5.57 12.01 -8.00
C ASN A 34 -5.99 10.64 -8.53
N PRO A 35 -7.27 10.45 -8.91
CA PRO A 35 -7.74 9.19 -9.44
C PRO A 35 -7.15 8.92 -10.84
N PRO A 36 -6.88 7.65 -11.19
CA PRO A 36 -6.47 7.28 -12.55
C PRO A 36 -7.59 7.52 -13.57
N THR A 37 -7.23 7.69 -14.83
CA THR A 37 -8.20 7.67 -15.94
C THR A 37 -8.80 6.28 -16.12
N PRO A 38 -9.92 6.11 -16.86
CA PRO A 38 -10.50 4.78 -17.12
C PRO A 38 -9.51 3.81 -17.79
N GLU A 39 -8.71 4.28 -18.74
CA GLU A 39 -7.69 3.46 -19.43
C GLU A 39 -6.58 3.04 -18.46
N GLN A 40 -6.12 3.96 -17.60
CA GLN A 40 -5.12 3.66 -16.56
C GLN A 40 -5.67 2.69 -15.52
N MET A 41 -6.96 2.79 -15.18
CA MET A 41 -7.62 1.87 -14.27
C MET A 41 -7.65 0.45 -14.84
N GLU A 42 -8.02 0.28 -16.12
CA GLU A 42 -8.01 -1.02 -16.79
C GLU A 42 -6.61 -1.64 -16.82
N GLN A 43 -5.58 -0.84 -17.13
CA GLN A 43 -4.19 -1.28 -17.07
C GLN A 43 -3.79 -1.70 -15.65
N ALA A 44 -4.10 -0.88 -14.65
CA ALA A 44 -3.77 -1.16 -13.25
C ALA A 44 -4.44 -2.46 -12.77
N LEU A 45 -5.70 -2.70 -13.14
CA LEU A 45 -6.41 -3.93 -12.80
C LEU A 45 -5.76 -5.15 -13.46
N ALA A 46 -5.41 -5.06 -14.75
CA ALA A 46 -4.72 -6.13 -15.45
C ALA A 46 -3.35 -6.47 -14.81
N GLU A 47 -2.60 -5.46 -14.36
CA GLU A 47 -1.33 -5.66 -13.65
C GLU A 47 -1.52 -6.34 -12.28
N LEU A 48 -2.52 -5.91 -11.51
CA LEU A 48 -2.85 -6.51 -10.20
C LEU A 48 -3.33 -7.96 -10.34
N GLU A 49 -4.17 -8.25 -11.34
CA GLU A 49 -4.64 -9.61 -11.62
C GLU A 49 -3.50 -10.52 -12.11
N GLY A 50 -2.63 -10.00 -12.98
CA GLY A 50 -1.44 -10.72 -13.45
C GLY A 50 -0.47 -11.09 -12.32
N ALA A 51 -0.34 -10.21 -11.31
CA ALA A 51 0.48 -10.47 -10.12
C ALA A 51 -0.11 -11.54 -9.19
N VAL A 52 -1.42 -11.79 -9.22
CA VAL A 52 -2.10 -12.83 -8.43
C VAL A 52 -1.93 -14.23 -9.04
N MET A 53 -1.71 -14.30 -10.36
CA MET A 53 -1.57 -15.57 -11.09
C MET A 53 -0.12 -16.03 -11.28
N ALA A 54 0.85 -15.29 -10.72
CA ALA A 54 2.29 -15.53 -10.84
C ALA A 54 2.90 -16.22 -9.61
#